data_AF-A0A8I1LG34-F1
#
_entry.id   AF-A0A8I1LG34-F1
#
_cell.length_a   1.000
_cell.length_b   1.000
_cell.length_c   1.000
_cell.angle_alpha   90.00
_cell.angle_beta   90.00
_cell.angle_gamma   90.00
#
_symmetry.space_group_name_H-M   'P 1'
#
loop_
_entity.id
_entity.type
_entity.pdbx_description
1 polymer ?
#
loop_
_entity_poly.entity_id
_entity_poly.type
_entity_poly.pdbx_seq_one_letter_code
_entity_poly.pdbx_strand_id
1 'polypeptide(L)'
;MQLYDVHFTHATNPDSRQDTVTRTITYTGAGNKTPSAVTQSVHFTQTGTKDLVTGKTKWNDVADQNFASVGTPEVAGYTPDKSQVA
;
A
#
# COMPACT_ATOMS: atom_id res chain seq x y z
N MET A 1 -31.23 45.15 -27.88
CA MET A 1 -30.06 44.82 -27.04
C MET A 1 -30.08 43.33 -26.85
N GLN A 2 -29.00 42.64 -27.21
CA GLN A 2 -28.90 41.19 -27.09
C GLN A 2 -27.76 40.88 -26.13
N LEU A 3 -28.01 40.00 -25.16
CA LEU A 3 -27.04 39.58 -24.16
C LEU A 3 -26.65 38.13 -24.48
N TYR A 4 -25.36 37.83 -24.37
CA TYR A 4 -24.83 36.48 -24.55
C TYR A 4 -24.05 36.08 -23.31
N ASP A 5 -24.34 34.89 -22.79
CA ASP A 5 -23.62 34.29 -21.67
C ASP A 5 -22.68 33.20 -22.18
N VAL A 6 -21.42 33.28 -21.74
CA VAL A 6 -20.38 32.27 -22.03
C VAL A 6 -19.97 31.63 -20.72
N HIS A 7 -20.04 30.29 -20.68
CA HIS A 7 -19.65 29.51 -19.51
C HIS A 7 -18.34 28.76 -19.79
N PHE A 8 -17.43 28.79 -18.82
CA PHE A 8 -16.18 28.03 -18.84
C PHE A 8 -16.24 26.91 -17.80
N THR A 9 -15.59 25.80 -18.10
CA THR A 9 -15.34 24.71 -17.15
C THR A 9 -13.84 24.61 -16.85
N HIS A 10 -13.50 24.03 -15.71
CA HIS A 10 -12.10 23.83 -15.37
C HIS A 10 -11.46 22.75 -16.24
N ALA A 11 -10.24 23.04 -16.72
CA ALA A 11 -9.39 22.04 -17.34
C ALA A 11 -8.82 21.08 -16.27
N THR A 12 -8.61 19.83 -16.66
CA THR A 12 -8.10 18.78 -15.78
C THR A 12 -7.00 17.96 -16.43
N ASN A 13 -6.11 17.41 -15.60
CA ASN A 13 -5.07 16.46 -16.01
C ASN A 13 -5.12 15.18 -15.16
N PRO A 14 -4.69 14.02 -15.68
CA PRO A 14 -4.47 12.84 -14.86
C PRO A 14 -3.32 13.09 -13.87
N ASP A 15 -3.41 12.46 -12.71
CA ASP A 15 -2.42 12.50 -11.63
C ASP A 15 -2.27 11.10 -11.02
N SER A 16 -1.12 10.82 -10.42
CA SER A 16 -0.86 9.55 -9.76
C SER A 16 0.12 9.68 -8.59
N ARG A 17 -0.07 8.83 -7.58
CA ARG A 17 0.85 8.69 -6.45
C ARG A 17 1.03 7.22 -6.10
N GLN A 18 2.18 6.92 -5.53
CA GLN A 18 2.53 5.57 -5.10
C GLN A 18 2.85 5.58 -3.61
N ASP A 19 2.54 4.46 -2.95
CA ASP A 19 2.93 4.21 -1.58
C ASP A 19 3.33 2.75 -1.41
N THR A 20 4.25 2.47 -0.49
CA THR A 20 4.72 1.12 -0.18
C THR A 20 4.58 0.86 1.30
N VAL A 21 3.82 -0.17 1.65
CA VAL A 21 3.63 -0.61 3.03
C VAL A 21 4.48 -1.85 3.27
N THR A 22 5.28 -1.83 4.32
CA THR A 22 6.20 -2.91 4.68
C THR A 22 5.81 -3.51 6.02
N ARG A 23 5.87 -4.84 6.13
CA ARG A 23 5.84 -5.56 7.42
C ARG A 23 7.09 -6.39 7.60
N THR A 24 7.53 -6.50 8.85
CA THR A 24 8.66 -7.36 9.25
C THR A 24 8.18 -8.37 10.29
N ILE A 25 8.42 -9.65 10.01
CA ILE A 25 8.17 -10.78 10.90
C ILE A 25 9.50 -11.12 11.58
N THR A 26 9.56 -10.95 12.90
CA THR A 26 10.75 -11.24 13.70
C THR A 26 10.54 -12.52 14.50
N TYR A 27 11.51 -13.43 14.45
CA TYR A 27 11.53 -14.65 15.25
C TYR A 27 12.43 -14.47 16.48
N THR A 28 12.06 -15.08 17.61
CA THR A 28 12.84 -15.07 18.85
C THR A 28 12.71 -16.41 19.58
N GLY A 29 13.60 -16.67 20.55
CA GLY A 29 13.43 -17.77 21.51
C GLY A 29 14.16 -19.09 21.22
N ALA A 30 14.92 -19.20 20.13
CA ALA A 30 15.71 -20.41 19.83
C ALA A 30 17.24 -20.21 19.96
N GLY A 31 17.67 -19.20 20.72
CA GLY A 31 19.08 -18.88 20.91
C GLY A 31 19.82 -18.67 19.58
N ASN A 32 20.95 -19.36 19.39
CA ASN A 32 21.72 -19.32 18.15
C ASN A 32 21.04 -19.99 16.94
N LYS A 33 19.92 -20.70 17.15
CA LYS A 33 19.10 -21.29 16.09
C LYS A 33 17.89 -20.44 15.71
N THR A 34 17.77 -19.23 16.27
CA THR A 34 16.67 -18.31 15.93
C THR A 34 16.74 -17.93 14.45
N PRO A 35 15.67 -18.14 13.66
CA PRO A 35 15.65 -17.77 12.26
C PRO A 35 15.78 -16.26 12.03
N SER A 36 16.30 -15.89 10.87
CA SER A 36 16.33 -14.49 10.43
C SER A 36 14.92 -13.93 10.23
N ALA A 37 14.76 -12.63 10.48
CA ALA A 37 13.51 -11.94 10.21
C ALA A 37 13.16 -11.96 8.71
N VAL A 38 11.86 -11.99 8.41
CA VAL A 38 11.32 -11.91 7.05
C VAL A 38 10.65 -10.55 6.87
N THR A 39 10.96 -9.85 5.77
CA THR A 39 10.31 -8.58 5.43
C THR A 39 9.53 -8.72 4.13
N GLN A 40 8.30 -8.21 4.12
CA GLN A 40 7.42 -8.20 2.96
C GLN A 40 6.93 -6.78 2.71
N SER A 41 6.68 -6.45 1.45
CA SER A 41 6.11 -5.17 1.03
C SER A 41 4.92 -5.41 0.11
N VAL A 42 3.93 -4.52 0.22
CA VAL A 42 2.85 -4.37 -0.76
C VAL A 42 2.90 -2.96 -1.33
N HIS A 43 2.53 -2.80 -2.59
CA HIS A 43 2.64 -1.55 -3.33
C HIS A 43 1.27 -1.05 -3.73
N PHE A 44 1.00 0.22 -3.45
CA PHE A 44 -0.22 0.91 -3.82
C PHE A 44 0.09 1.93 -4.91
N THR A 45 -0.74 1.96 -5.93
CA THR A 45 -0.76 3.05 -6.92
C THR A 45 -2.16 3.63 -6.92
N GLN A 46 -2.29 4.90 -6.55
CA GLN A 46 -3.55 5.62 -6.58
C GLN A 46 -3.54 6.63 -7.72
N THR A 47 -4.56 6.58 -8.56
CA THR A 47 -4.76 7.54 -9.64
C THR A 47 -5.76 8.61 -9.23
N GLY A 48 -5.71 9.75 -9.90
CA GLY A 48 -6.65 10.83 -9.68
C GLY A 48 -6.69 11.79 -10.85
N THR A 49 -7.54 12.80 -10.71
CA THR A 49 -7.69 13.89 -11.67
C THR A 49 -7.43 15.21 -10.98
N LYS A 50 -6.42 15.94 -11.45
CA LYS A 50 -6.03 17.26 -10.93
C LYS A 50 -6.77 18.35 -11.69
N ASP A 51 -7.45 19.21 -10.94
CA ASP A 51 -8.04 20.44 -11.42
C ASP A 51 -6.94 21.51 -11.56
N LEU A 52 -6.78 22.07 -12.77
CA LEU A 52 -5.68 22.98 -13.07
C LEU A 52 -5.93 24.41 -12.57
N VAL A 53 -7.16 24.77 -12.22
CA VAL A 53 -7.51 26.09 -11.70
C VAL A 53 -7.33 26.13 -10.19
N THR A 54 -7.81 25.10 -9.49
CA THR A 54 -7.75 25.01 -8.02
C THR A 54 -6.52 24.29 -7.49
N GLY A 55 -5.84 23.52 -8.34
CA GLY A 55 -4.68 22.70 -7.98
C GLY A 55 -5.01 21.43 -7.18
N LYS A 56 -6.30 21.17 -6.89
CA LYS A 56 -6.73 20.01 -6.10
C LYS A 56 -6.85 18.76 -6.97
N THR A 57 -6.40 17.62 -6.44
CA THR A 57 -6.60 16.31 -7.07
C THR A 57 -7.75 15.57 -6.41
N LYS A 58 -8.72 15.13 -7.23
CA LYS A 58 -9.72 14.15 -6.82
C LYS A 58 -9.12 12.76 -7.02
N TRP A 59 -8.87 12.06 -5.92
CA TRP A 59 -8.29 10.71 -5.94
C TRP A 59 -9.37 9.64 -6.10
N ASN A 60 -9.04 8.59 -6.85
CA ASN A 60 -9.87 7.39 -6.99
C ASN A 60 -9.58 6.41 -5.85
N ASP A 61 -10.48 5.48 -5.59
CA ASP A 61 -10.24 4.40 -4.65
C ASP A 61 -9.09 3.51 -5.14
N VAL A 62 -8.34 2.96 -4.17
CA VAL A 62 -7.30 1.96 -4.42
C VAL A 62 -7.79 0.62 -3.89
N ALA A 63 -7.50 -0.45 -4.61
CA ALA A 63 -7.85 -1.79 -4.15
C ALA A 63 -7.03 -2.15 -2.89
N ASP A 64 -7.65 -2.90 -1.98
CA ASP A 64 -6.96 -3.49 -0.85
C ASP A 64 -5.83 -4.42 -1.31
N GLN A 65 -4.75 -4.46 -0.52
CA GLN A 65 -3.63 -5.37 -0.70
C GLN A 65 -3.46 -6.20 0.55
N ASN A 66 -3.10 -7.47 0.36
CA ASN A 66 -2.84 -8.40 1.45
C ASN A 66 -1.38 -8.84 1.39
N PHE A 67 -0.75 -8.94 2.56
CA PHE A 67 0.53 -9.62 2.63
C PHE A 67 0.35 -11.12 2.44
N ALA A 68 1.26 -11.76 1.70
CA ALA A 68 1.27 -13.21 1.59
C ALA A 68 1.56 -13.86 2.94
N SER A 69 0.89 -14.97 3.24
CA SER A 69 1.18 -15.76 4.45
C SER A 69 2.63 -16.24 4.43
N VAL A 70 3.30 -16.17 5.57
CA VAL A 70 4.67 -16.64 5.77
C VAL A 70 4.65 -17.77 6.80
N GLY A 71 5.09 -18.96 6.38
CA GLY A 71 5.30 -20.08 7.29
C GLY A 71 6.49 -19.83 8.22
N THR A 72 6.35 -20.22 9.48
CA THR A 72 7.44 -20.17 10.46
C THR A 72 8.44 -21.30 10.16
N PRO A 73 9.73 -21.02 9.97
CA PRO A 73 10.74 -22.05 9.76
C PRO A 73 10.76 -23.06 10.91
N GLU A 74 10.91 -24.34 10.59
CA GLU A 74 11.07 -25.37 11.59
C GLU A 74 12.44 -25.25 12.27
N VAL A 75 12.45 -25.34 13.61
CA VAL A 75 13.69 -25.36 14.40
C VAL A 75 13.68 -26.61 15.28
N ALA A 76 14.62 -27.52 15.05
CA ALA A 76 14.65 -28.81 15.72
C ALA A 76 14.67 -28.66 17.27
N GLY A 77 13.71 -29.30 17.93
CA GLY A 77 13.52 -29.25 19.39
C GLY A 77 12.65 -28.09 19.89
N TYR A 78 12.11 -27.26 19.01
CA TYR A 78 11.24 -26.13 19.35
C TYR A 78 9.87 -26.26 18.68
N THR A 79 8.86 -25.71 19.33
CA THR A 79 7.50 -25.58 18.78
C THR A 79 7.15 -24.10 18.73
N PRO A 80 6.86 -23.52 17.55
CA PRO A 80 6.50 -22.12 17.46
C PRO A 80 5.08 -21.90 18.02
N ASP A 81 4.84 -20.71 18.58
CA ASP A 81 3.49 -20.28 19.00
C ASP A 81 2.55 -20.12 17.79
N LYS A 82 3.12 -19.73 16.63
CA LYS A 82 2.42 -19.61 15.35
C LYS A 82 3.17 -20.38 14.28
N SER A 83 2.47 -21.28 13.60
CA SER A 83 3.01 -22.01 12.43
C SER A 83 3.12 -21.13 11.19
N GLN A 84 2.37 -20.03 11.13
CA GLN A 84 2.42 -19.05 10.05
C GLN A 84 1.92 -17.67 10.52
N VAL A 85 2.26 -16.63 9.77
CA VAL A 85 1.74 -15.27 9.91
C VAL A 85 1.02 -14.89 8.61
N ALA A 86 -0.29 -14.66 8.70
CA ALA A 86 -1.11 -14.17 7.60
C ALA A 86 -1.35 -12.67 7.74
#